data_AF-A0A6C0ICX3-F1
#
_entry.id   AF-A0A6C0ICX3-F1
#
_cell.length_a   1.000
_cell.length_b   1.000
_cell.length_c   1.000
_cell.angle_alpha   90.00
_cell.angle_beta   90.00
_cell.angle_gamma   90.00
#
_symmetry.space_group_name_H-M   'P 1'
#
loop_
_entity.id
_entity.type
_entity.pdbx_description
1 polymer ?
#
loop_
_entity_poly.entity_id
_entity_poly.type
_entity_poly.pdbx_seq_one_letter_code
_entity_poly.pdbx_strand_id
1 'polypeptide(L)'
;MRTQRKKNNNNKTKKMNLTKLKPSMKILPKGYPLYASKQYEGATILEYNKSEEKKYNDKCLMQNSSWFGDLEVAKSYRTKDTHIYRWNVKKHTNLLKTDIKNKSFIEFVFKNTKQTLEPTIKIPKDHKNIKYSHPYLEMSTNERALYEFNFCFGYLTVTEQYQFMKLLKYLLENKIIDLKTRQGDSILKKIKLKIYYYKVGSLFGKKELSNRLSFYDFDKHAIMNLCKIANSSKYKINGVYQKNDTSFWFPDLVLYKMNIQEYILFNPQDNLIYDTIIE
;
A
#
# COMPACT_ATOMS: atom_id res chain seq x y z
N MET A 1 50.57 -38.33 13.19
CA MET A 1 50.13 -37.09 12.52
C MET A 1 48.85 -37.36 11.73
N ARG A 2 47.71 -36.83 12.17
CA ARG A 2 46.43 -36.90 11.44
C ARG A 2 46.08 -35.48 10.95
N THR A 3 46.17 -35.26 9.65
CA THR A 3 45.81 -34.00 8.99
C THR A 3 44.30 -33.80 9.01
N GLN A 4 43.84 -32.75 9.72
CA GLN A 4 42.46 -32.28 9.65
C GLN A 4 42.20 -31.63 8.29
N ARG A 5 41.33 -32.27 7.48
CA ARG A 5 40.76 -31.66 6.27
C ARG A 5 39.81 -30.53 6.67
N LYS A 6 40.20 -29.28 6.40
CA LYS A 6 39.30 -28.11 6.43
C LYS A 6 38.15 -28.34 5.44
N LYS A 7 36.92 -28.47 5.95
CA LYS A 7 35.69 -28.39 5.14
C LYS A 7 35.45 -26.93 4.78
N ASN A 8 35.67 -26.57 3.53
CA ASN A 8 35.20 -25.31 2.97
C ASN A 8 33.66 -25.35 2.91
N ASN A 9 33.01 -24.59 3.79
CA ASN A 9 31.58 -24.29 3.68
C ASN A 9 31.37 -23.28 2.54
N ASN A 10 31.21 -23.79 1.32
CA ASN A 10 30.68 -23.00 0.21
C ASN A 10 29.22 -22.67 0.50
N ASN A 11 28.95 -21.44 0.96
CA ASN A 11 27.62 -20.84 1.00
C ASN A 11 27.07 -20.74 -0.44
N LYS A 12 26.44 -21.80 -0.93
CA LYS A 12 25.61 -21.76 -2.13
C LYS A 12 24.34 -20.97 -1.80
N THR A 13 24.31 -19.70 -2.16
CA THR A 13 23.08 -18.90 -2.23
C THR A 13 22.12 -19.63 -3.18
N LYS A 14 21.10 -20.31 -2.64
CA LYS A 14 20.05 -20.94 -3.45
C LYS A 14 19.39 -19.85 -4.29
N LYS A 15 19.71 -19.79 -5.59
CA LYS A 15 18.94 -19.03 -6.59
C LYS A 15 17.50 -19.55 -6.52
N MET A 16 16.61 -18.75 -5.98
CA MET A 16 15.19 -19.06 -5.88
C MET A 16 14.63 -19.13 -7.32
N ASN A 17 14.16 -20.30 -7.76
CA ASN A 17 13.64 -20.47 -9.11
C ASN A 17 12.39 -19.60 -9.34
N LEU A 18 12.52 -18.62 -10.25
CA LEU A 18 11.53 -17.62 -10.66
C LEU A 18 10.17 -18.18 -11.14
N THR A 19 10.07 -19.48 -11.40
CA THR A 19 8.87 -20.16 -11.91
C THR A 19 7.91 -20.64 -10.82
N LYS A 20 8.31 -20.64 -9.54
CA LYS A 20 7.48 -21.20 -8.43
C LYS A 20 6.63 -20.17 -7.66
N LEU A 21 6.93 -18.88 -7.73
CA LEU A 21 6.15 -17.85 -7.02
C LEU A 21 4.94 -17.42 -7.84
N LYS A 22 3.84 -18.17 -7.71
CA LYS A 22 2.53 -17.80 -8.28
C LYS A 22 1.77 -16.95 -7.27
N PRO A 23 1.48 -15.66 -7.55
CA PRO A 23 0.74 -14.82 -6.62
C PRO A 23 -0.72 -15.28 -6.49
N SER A 24 -1.28 -15.08 -5.31
CA SER A 24 -2.70 -15.18 -5.00
C SER A 24 -3.43 -13.93 -5.52
N MET A 25 -4.40 -14.12 -6.39
CA MET A 25 -5.09 -13.02 -7.09
C MET A 25 -6.59 -13.05 -6.81
N LYS A 26 -7.23 -11.87 -6.72
CA LYS A 26 -8.67 -11.69 -6.89
C LYS A 26 -8.91 -11.28 -8.34
N ILE A 27 -9.73 -12.05 -9.04
CA ILE A 27 -10.07 -11.78 -10.44
C ILE A 27 -11.44 -11.10 -10.45
N LEU A 28 -11.53 -9.96 -11.13
CA LEU A 28 -12.80 -9.29 -11.42
C LEU A 28 -13.17 -9.58 -12.88
N PRO A 29 -14.32 -10.23 -13.14
CA PRO A 29 -14.79 -10.45 -14.51
C PRO A 29 -15.21 -9.14 -15.17
N LYS A 30 -15.37 -9.17 -16.50
CA LYS A 30 -16.00 -8.07 -17.24
C LYS A 30 -17.40 -7.81 -16.69
N GLY A 31 -17.78 -6.54 -16.54
CA GLY A 31 -19.06 -6.12 -15.97
C GLY A 31 -19.12 -6.12 -14.45
N TYR A 32 -18.05 -6.54 -13.75
CA TYR A 32 -18.04 -6.51 -12.27
C TYR A 32 -18.23 -5.07 -11.77
N PRO A 33 -19.21 -4.82 -10.87
CA PRO A 33 -19.48 -3.49 -10.37
C PRO A 33 -18.51 -3.10 -9.26
N LEU A 34 -18.08 -1.85 -9.27
CA LEU A 34 -17.25 -1.22 -8.25
C LEU A 34 -17.87 0.11 -7.86
N TYR A 35 -17.79 0.44 -6.57
CA TYR A 35 -18.45 1.62 -6.01
C TYR A 35 -17.46 2.50 -5.27
N ALA A 36 -17.69 3.81 -5.28
CA ALA A 36 -16.95 4.72 -4.41
C ALA A 36 -17.77 5.97 -4.12
N SER A 37 -17.65 6.48 -2.90
CA SER A 37 -18.11 7.81 -2.50
C SER A 37 -17.08 8.86 -2.95
N LYS A 38 -17.49 9.84 -3.76
CA LYS A 38 -16.64 10.91 -4.30
C LYS A 38 -17.38 12.25 -4.32
N GLN A 39 -16.60 13.34 -4.19
CA GLN A 39 -17.11 14.72 -4.35
C GLN A 39 -17.26 15.11 -5.83
N TYR A 40 -16.35 14.61 -6.68
CA TYR A 40 -16.36 14.86 -8.11
C TYR A 40 -17.12 13.77 -8.85
N GLU A 41 -17.73 14.16 -9.98
CA GLU A 41 -18.45 13.25 -10.85
C GLU A 41 -17.57 12.07 -11.32
N GLY A 42 -18.17 10.88 -11.32
CA GLY A 42 -17.43 9.65 -11.57
C GLY A 42 -16.82 9.55 -12.97
N ALA A 43 -17.44 10.14 -13.99
CA ALA A 43 -16.91 10.18 -15.35
C ALA A 43 -15.68 11.10 -15.44
N THR A 44 -15.78 12.31 -14.88
CA THR A 44 -14.73 13.34 -14.90
C THR A 44 -13.42 12.87 -14.29
N ILE A 45 -13.47 12.03 -13.25
CA ILE A 45 -12.27 11.45 -12.63
C ILE A 45 -11.49 10.58 -13.64
N LEU A 46 -12.18 9.76 -14.44
CA LEU A 46 -11.53 8.89 -15.41
C LEU A 46 -10.92 9.68 -16.56
N GLU A 47 -11.61 10.72 -17.03
CA GLU A 47 -11.13 11.60 -18.10
C GLU A 47 -9.91 12.40 -17.68
N TYR A 48 -9.96 13.00 -16.48
CA TYR A 48 -8.83 13.72 -15.91
C TYR A 48 -7.59 12.83 -15.82
N ASN A 49 -7.69 11.65 -15.21
CA ASN A 49 -6.56 10.72 -15.11
C ASN A 49 -6.02 10.32 -16.48
N LYS A 50 -6.90 10.08 -17.47
CA LYS A 50 -6.48 9.76 -18.84
C LYS A 50 -5.73 10.92 -19.51
N SER A 51 -6.09 12.17 -19.22
CA SER A 51 -5.40 13.34 -19.75
C SER A 51 -4.00 13.50 -19.15
N GLU A 52 -3.86 13.27 -17.83
CA GLU A 52 -2.59 13.33 -17.12
C GLU A 52 -1.63 12.23 -17.59
N GLU A 53 -2.13 11.01 -17.81
CA GLU A 53 -1.31 9.93 -18.38
C GLU A 53 -0.74 10.29 -19.75
N LYS A 54 -1.53 10.91 -20.63
CA LYS A 54 -1.06 11.35 -21.94
C LYS A 54 -0.01 12.44 -21.82
N LYS A 55 -0.23 13.40 -20.90
CA LYS A 55 0.65 14.54 -20.67
C LYS A 55 2.04 14.12 -20.18
N TYR A 56 2.10 13.18 -19.23
CA TYR A 56 3.35 12.72 -18.63
C TYR A 56 3.91 11.44 -19.25
N ASN A 57 3.17 10.79 -20.15
CA ASN A 57 3.48 9.49 -20.73
C ASN A 57 3.82 8.42 -19.68
N ASP A 58 3.12 8.48 -18.53
CA ASP A 58 3.29 7.55 -17.42
C ASP A 58 1.91 7.06 -16.95
N LYS A 59 1.74 5.73 -16.92
CA LYS A 59 0.50 5.09 -16.44
C LYS A 59 0.46 4.91 -14.93
N CYS A 60 1.61 5.00 -14.28
CA CYS A 60 1.78 4.79 -12.85
C CYS A 60 2.04 6.11 -12.14
N LEU A 61 1.29 7.16 -12.48
CA LEU A 61 1.32 8.40 -11.73
C LEU A 61 0.68 8.21 -10.35
N MET A 62 1.16 8.95 -9.36
CA MET A 62 0.66 8.89 -8.00
C MET A 62 -0.86 9.13 -7.92
N GLN A 63 -1.38 10.07 -8.71
CA GLN A 63 -2.79 10.43 -8.76
C GLN A 63 -3.69 9.37 -9.41
N ASN A 64 -3.17 8.56 -10.34
CA ASN A 64 -4.00 7.65 -11.16
C ASN A 64 -4.63 6.51 -10.35
N SER A 65 -3.94 6.06 -9.31
CA SER A 65 -4.46 5.00 -8.46
C SER A 65 -5.76 5.39 -7.76
N SER A 66 -6.74 4.49 -7.75
CA SER A 66 -8.06 4.76 -7.17
C SER A 66 -8.57 3.60 -6.31
N TRP A 67 -9.21 3.97 -5.21
CA TRP A 67 -9.83 3.07 -4.23
C TRP A 67 -11.32 2.98 -4.48
N PHE A 68 -11.81 1.75 -4.54
CA PHE A 68 -13.21 1.38 -4.67
C PHE A 68 -13.57 0.34 -3.61
N GLY A 69 -14.86 0.17 -3.34
CA GLY A 69 -15.42 -0.84 -2.46
C GLY A 69 -16.58 -1.56 -3.13
N ASP A 70 -17.23 -2.43 -2.37
CA ASP A 70 -18.62 -2.77 -2.65
C ASP A 70 -19.54 -1.59 -2.29
N LEU A 71 -20.85 -1.75 -2.53
CA LEU A 71 -21.83 -0.70 -2.26
C LEU A 71 -21.88 -0.33 -0.78
N GLU A 72 -21.78 -1.29 0.14
CA GLU A 72 -21.89 -1.05 1.58
C GLU A 72 -20.66 -0.30 2.12
N VAL A 73 -19.47 -0.66 1.65
CA VAL A 73 -18.26 0.10 1.92
C VAL A 73 -18.38 1.52 1.36
N ALA A 74 -18.87 1.70 0.14
CA ALA A 74 -19.05 3.03 -0.44
C ALA A 74 -20.06 3.88 0.37
N LYS A 75 -21.17 3.29 0.82
CA LYS A 75 -22.14 3.92 1.73
C LYS A 75 -21.50 4.35 3.05
N SER A 76 -20.63 3.52 3.62
CA SER A 76 -19.93 3.86 4.88
C SER A 76 -19.03 5.10 4.78
N TYR A 77 -18.59 5.45 3.56
CA TYR A 77 -17.76 6.63 3.28
C TYR A 77 -18.56 7.82 2.73
N ARG A 78 -19.89 7.74 2.64
CA ARG A 78 -20.73 8.85 2.17
C ARG A 78 -20.75 9.95 3.22
N THR A 79 -20.45 11.17 2.79
CA THR A 79 -20.69 12.42 3.53
C THR A 79 -21.75 13.25 2.80
N LYS A 80 -22.14 14.39 3.40
CA LYS A 80 -23.10 15.32 2.80
C LYS A 80 -22.66 15.87 1.44
N ASP A 81 -21.34 15.97 1.22
CA ASP A 81 -20.75 16.60 0.02
C ASP A 81 -20.29 15.57 -1.01
N THR A 82 -20.75 14.32 -0.91
CA THR A 82 -20.32 13.23 -1.79
C THR A 82 -21.51 12.44 -2.31
N HIS A 83 -21.35 11.90 -3.51
CA HIS A 83 -22.28 10.94 -4.08
C HIS A 83 -21.59 9.58 -4.24
N ILE A 84 -22.39 8.52 -4.25
CA ILE A 84 -21.91 7.17 -4.52
C ILE A 84 -22.07 6.92 -6.01
N TYR A 85 -20.95 6.64 -6.66
CA TYR A 85 -20.92 6.32 -8.09
C TYR A 85 -20.62 4.85 -8.29
N ARG A 86 -21.15 4.31 -9.39
CA ARG A 86 -20.88 2.95 -9.85
C ARG A 86 -20.05 3.00 -11.12
N TRP A 87 -19.09 2.09 -11.18
CA TRP A 87 -18.32 1.77 -12.38
C TRP A 87 -18.38 0.28 -12.65
N ASN A 88 -18.25 -0.10 -13.92
CA ASN A 88 -18.18 -1.49 -14.34
C ASN A 88 -16.81 -1.80 -14.97
N VAL A 89 -16.27 -2.97 -14.68
CA VAL A 89 -14.99 -3.44 -15.23
C VAL A 89 -15.10 -3.75 -16.73
N LYS A 90 -14.26 -3.13 -17.57
CA LYS A 90 -14.20 -3.30 -19.04
C LYS A 90 -13.74 -4.68 -19.48
N LYS A 91 -12.79 -5.26 -18.75
CA LYS A 91 -12.07 -6.50 -19.09
C LYS A 91 -11.56 -7.19 -17.82
N HIS A 92 -11.26 -8.48 -17.92
CA HIS A 92 -10.68 -9.25 -16.82
C HIS A 92 -9.55 -8.49 -16.13
N THR A 93 -9.72 -8.23 -14.84
CA THR A 93 -8.83 -7.41 -14.03
C THR A 93 -8.31 -8.24 -12.87
N ASN A 94 -6.99 -8.38 -12.76
CA ASN A 94 -6.37 -9.19 -11.72
C ASN A 94 -5.80 -8.29 -10.61
N LEU A 95 -6.28 -8.48 -9.40
CA LEU A 95 -5.85 -7.74 -8.23
C LEU A 95 -5.02 -8.64 -7.31
N LEU A 96 -3.83 -8.20 -6.94
CA LEU A 96 -2.98 -8.90 -5.98
C LEU A 96 -3.63 -8.84 -4.60
N LYS A 97 -3.88 -10.00 -3.97
CA LYS A 97 -4.46 -10.00 -2.61
C LYS A 97 -3.44 -9.53 -1.59
N THR A 98 -3.82 -8.63 -0.67
CA THR A 98 -3.00 -8.30 0.49
C THR A 98 -3.23 -9.34 1.60
N ASP A 99 -2.61 -10.50 1.42
CA ASP A 99 -2.62 -11.58 2.39
C ASP A 99 -1.21 -12.14 2.61
N ILE A 100 -1.05 -12.93 3.67
CA ILE A 100 0.23 -13.54 4.03
C ILE A 100 0.79 -14.45 2.93
N LYS A 101 -0.07 -15.03 2.07
CA LYS A 101 0.35 -15.92 0.97
C LYS A 101 1.16 -15.16 -0.07
N ASN A 102 0.90 -13.87 -0.25
CA ASN A 102 1.61 -13.02 -1.18
C ASN A 102 2.88 -12.36 -0.63
N LYS A 103 3.21 -12.50 0.66
CA LYS A 103 4.37 -11.84 1.28
C LYS A 103 5.66 -12.11 0.51
N SER A 104 6.00 -13.38 0.29
CA SER A 104 7.23 -13.76 -0.42
C SER A 104 7.24 -13.30 -1.88
N PHE A 105 6.07 -13.23 -2.52
CA PHE A 105 5.96 -12.72 -3.89
C PHE A 105 6.24 -11.21 -3.94
N ILE A 106 5.65 -10.44 -3.04
CA ILE A 106 5.84 -8.98 -2.94
C ILE A 106 7.31 -8.67 -2.67
N GLU A 107 7.92 -9.32 -1.67
CA GLU A 107 9.34 -9.15 -1.39
C GLU A 107 10.20 -9.47 -2.60
N PHE A 108 9.88 -10.55 -3.32
CA PHE A 108 10.59 -10.94 -4.52
C PHE A 108 10.52 -9.87 -5.61
N VAL A 109 9.32 -9.39 -5.98
CA VAL A 109 9.18 -8.44 -7.09
C VAL A 109 9.78 -7.07 -6.78
N PHE A 110 9.72 -6.60 -5.53
CA PHE A 110 10.37 -5.35 -5.12
C PHE A 110 11.89 -5.46 -5.07
N LYS A 111 12.45 -6.57 -4.56
CA LYS A 111 13.91 -6.75 -4.48
C LYS A 111 14.58 -6.96 -5.84
N ASN A 112 13.85 -7.53 -6.80
CA ASN A 112 14.41 -7.88 -8.12
C ASN A 112 14.03 -6.91 -9.24
N THR A 113 13.27 -5.85 -8.93
CA THR A 113 12.94 -4.85 -9.95
C THR A 113 14.16 -4.04 -10.35
N LYS A 114 14.28 -3.76 -11.65
CA LYS A 114 15.27 -2.80 -12.19
C LYS A 114 14.76 -1.36 -12.18
N GLN A 115 13.47 -1.16 -11.91
CA GLN A 115 12.87 0.15 -11.82
C GLN A 115 13.38 0.88 -10.56
N THR A 116 13.68 2.16 -10.70
CA THR A 116 13.91 3.03 -9.55
C THR A 116 12.56 3.32 -8.90
N LEU A 117 12.40 2.92 -7.64
CA LEU A 117 11.18 3.16 -6.88
C LEU A 117 11.27 4.49 -6.13
N GLU A 118 10.12 5.02 -5.72
CA GLU A 118 10.02 6.30 -5.03
C GLU A 118 9.38 6.08 -3.66
N PRO A 119 10.16 5.95 -2.58
CA PRO A 119 9.63 5.95 -1.24
C PRO A 119 9.05 7.32 -0.89
N THR A 120 8.04 7.33 -0.05
CA THR A 120 7.40 8.52 0.52
C THR A 120 8.41 9.36 1.29
N ILE A 121 9.27 8.71 2.08
CA ILE A 121 10.25 9.40 2.91
C ILE A 121 11.55 9.62 2.13
N LYS A 122 11.79 10.88 1.78
CA LYS A 122 13.05 11.34 1.20
C LYS A 122 14.05 11.65 2.30
N ILE A 123 14.76 10.61 2.75
CA ILE A 123 15.86 10.76 3.72
C ILE A 123 17.00 11.62 3.12
N PRO A 124 17.46 12.68 3.84
CA PRO A 124 18.59 13.51 3.41
C PRO A 124 19.90 12.71 3.25
N LYS A 125 20.81 13.22 2.40
CA LYS A 125 22.11 12.57 2.16
C LYS A 125 22.96 12.45 3.45
N ASP A 126 22.81 13.40 4.37
CA ASP A 126 23.51 13.50 5.65
C ASP A 126 22.75 12.84 6.83
N HIS A 127 21.92 11.83 6.54
CA HIS A 127 21.14 11.07 7.54
C HIS A 127 21.94 10.51 8.72
N LYS A 128 23.28 10.42 8.61
CA LYS A 128 24.17 10.08 9.73
C LYS A 128 24.06 11.04 10.92
N ASN A 129 23.55 12.26 10.71
CA ASN A 129 23.30 13.25 11.76
C ASN A 129 21.98 13.01 12.52
N ILE A 130 21.13 12.10 12.05
CA ILE A 130 19.86 11.75 12.70
C ILE A 130 20.18 10.94 13.96
N LYS A 131 19.92 11.53 15.14
CA LYS A 131 20.14 10.88 16.45
C LYS A 131 19.01 9.92 16.79
N TYR A 132 18.69 9.00 15.88
CA TYR A 132 17.67 7.96 16.05
C TYR A 132 18.09 6.70 15.30
N SER A 133 18.12 5.55 15.98
CA SER A 133 18.47 4.28 15.35
C SER A 133 17.24 3.56 14.83
N HIS A 134 17.20 3.29 13.53
CA HIS A 134 16.18 2.45 12.92
C HIS A 134 16.70 1.87 11.59
N PRO A 135 16.53 0.56 11.29
CA PRO A 135 17.06 -0.06 10.07
C PRO A 135 16.63 0.63 8.77
N TYR A 136 15.44 1.24 8.76
CA TYR A 136 14.90 2.00 7.63
C TYR A 136 15.83 3.13 7.14
N LEU A 137 16.62 3.76 8.03
CA LEU A 137 17.48 4.88 7.65
C LEU A 137 18.66 4.45 6.76
N GLU A 138 19.11 3.20 6.90
CA GLU A 138 20.24 2.63 6.17
C GLU A 138 19.81 1.88 4.89
N MET A 139 18.50 1.75 4.67
CA MET A 139 17.95 1.04 3.51
C MET A 139 18.14 1.83 2.21
N SER A 140 18.47 1.09 1.14
CA SER A 140 18.42 1.64 -0.22
C SER A 140 17.02 2.15 -0.57
N THR A 141 16.91 2.94 -1.64
CA THR A 141 15.63 3.52 -2.09
C THR A 141 14.56 2.45 -2.34
N ASN A 142 14.92 1.34 -2.99
CA ASN A 142 13.96 0.27 -3.29
C ASN A 142 13.59 -0.55 -2.03
N GLU A 143 14.53 -0.73 -1.10
CA GLU A 143 14.24 -1.37 0.20
C GLU A 143 13.29 -0.52 1.04
N ARG A 144 13.45 0.82 1.04
CA ARG A 144 12.52 1.73 1.69
C ARG A 144 11.13 1.67 1.06
N ALA A 145 11.04 1.63 -0.27
CA ALA A 145 9.75 1.49 -0.96
C ALA A 145 9.03 0.17 -0.61
N LEU A 146 9.77 -0.95 -0.51
CA LEU A 146 9.23 -2.22 -0.01
C LEU A 146 8.80 -2.13 1.45
N TYR A 147 9.61 -1.51 2.30
CA TYR A 147 9.31 -1.36 3.72
C TYR A 147 8.03 -0.54 3.93
N GLU A 148 7.84 0.53 3.16
CA GLU A 148 6.62 1.35 3.18
C GLU A 148 5.40 0.61 2.65
N PHE A 149 5.55 -0.17 1.56
CA PHE A 149 4.48 -1.06 1.09
C PHE A 149 4.07 -2.03 2.21
N ASN A 150 5.06 -2.66 2.85
CA ASN A 150 4.83 -3.59 3.95
C ASN A 150 4.18 -2.91 5.16
N PHE A 151 4.56 -1.67 5.46
CA PHE A 151 3.98 -0.89 6.54
C PHE A 151 2.49 -0.64 6.30
N CYS A 152 2.13 -0.14 5.12
CA CYS A 152 0.76 0.23 4.79
C CYS A 152 -0.17 -0.95 4.58
N PHE A 153 0.31 -2.02 3.94
CA PHE A 153 -0.50 -3.20 3.62
C PHE A 153 -0.35 -4.35 4.62
N GLY A 154 0.29 -4.08 5.78
CA GLY A 154 0.27 -4.97 6.92
C GLY A 154 1.24 -6.14 6.86
N TYR A 155 2.32 -6.08 6.09
CA TYR A 155 3.33 -7.14 6.06
C TYR A 155 4.44 -7.00 7.13
N LEU A 156 4.46 -5.85 7.82
CA LEU A 156 5.26 -5.65 9.03
C LEU A 156 4.53 -6.20 10.26
N THR A 157 5.31 -6.67 11.24
CA THR A 157 4.77 -7.00 12.55
C THR A 157 4.21 -5.78 13.25
N VAL A 158 3.30 -5.98 14.20
CA VAL A 158 2.78 -4.90 15.08
C VAL A 158 3.94 -4.10 15.70
N THR A 159 4.96 -4.80 16.20
CA THR A 159 6.14 -4.18 16.81
C THR A 159 6.91 -3.34 15.80
N GLU A 160 7.15 -3.85 14.60
CA GLU A 160 7.83 -3.08 13.53
C GLU A 160 7.02 -1.85 13.11
N GLN A 161 5.71 -1.99 12.91
CA GLN A 161 4.82 -0.87 12.60
C GLN A 161 4.89 0.21 13.69
N TYR A 162 4.90 -0.20 14.97
CA TYR A 162 5.02 0.72 16.11
C TYR A 162 6.36 1.46 16.11
N GLN A 163 7.48 0.74 15.95
CA GLN A 163 8.80 1.38 15.92
C GLN A 163 8.95 2.31 14.71
N PHE A 164 8.42 1.93 13.55
CA PHE A 164 8.44 2.78 12.38
C PHE A 164 7.63 4.06 12.60
N MET A 165 6.44 4.00 13.22
CA MET A 165 5.71 5.23 13.56
C MET A 165 6.44 6.12 14.57
N LYS A 166 7.21 5.57 15.51
CA LYS A 166 8.06 6.39 16.38
C LYS A 166 9.17 7.08 15.59
N LEU A 167 9.78 6.39 14.63
CA LEU A 167 10.72 7.02 13.69
C LEU A 167 10.04 8.17 12.94
N LEU A 168 8.86 7.94 12.34
CA LEU A 168 8.12 8.99 11.63
C LEU A 168 7.83 10.19 12.53
N LYS A 169 7.35 9.94 13.75
CA LYS A 169 7.12 10.98 14.76
C LYS A 169 8.39 11.79 15.01
N TYR A 170 9.52 11.12 15.24
CA TYR A 170 10.80 11.77 15.47
C TYR A 170 11.22 12.64 14.28
N LEU A 171 11.16 12.10 13.05
CA LEU A 171 11.55 12.81 11.83
C LEU A 171 10.69 14.06 11.60
N LEU A 172 9.38 13.97 11.88
CA LEU A 172 8.45 15.10 11.77
C LEU A 172 8.66 16.15 12.87
N GLU A 173 8.83 15.73 14.13
CA GLU A 173 9.04 16.66 15.25
C GLU A 173 10.36 17.44 15.12
N ASN A 174 11.39 16.82 14.51
CA ASN A 174 12.67 17.46 14.23
C ASN A 174 12.72 18.14 12.84
N LYS A 175 11.58 18.23 12.13
CA LYS A 175 11.48 18.87 10.80
C LYS A 175 12.45 18.32 9.75
N ILE A 176 12.85 17.05 9.88
CA ILE A 176 13.71 16.36 8.91
C ILE A 176 12.91 15.98 7.67
N ILE A 177 11.61 15.72 7.84
CA ILE A 177 10.66 15.44 6.76
C ILE A 177 9.39 16.27 6.97
N ASP A 178 8.68 16.54 5.88
CA ASP A 178 7.32 17.10 5.89
C ASP A 178 6.37 16.11 5.21
N LEU A 179 5.33 15.71 5.93
CA LEU A 179 4.30 14.79 5.45
C LEU A 179 2.93 15.33 5.83
N LYS A 180 2.02 15.35 4.85
CA LYS A 180 0.73 15.99 4.97
C LYS A 180 -0.42 14.99 4.89
N THR A 181 -1.57 15.38 5.40
CA THR A 181 -2.84 14.72 5.14
C THR A 181 -3.32 15.09 3.75
N ARG A 182 -4.39 14.45 3.29
CA ARG A 182 -5.04 14.80 2.01
C ARG A 182 -5.51 16.26 1.97
N GLN A 183 -5.80 16.84 3.13
CA GLN A 183 -6.24 18.22 3.31
C GLN A 183 -5.07 19.21 3.43
N GLY A 184 -3.82 18.74 3.47
CA GLY A 184 -2.63 19.58 3.56
C GLY A 184 -2.11 19.82 4.99
N ASP A 185 -2.81 19.35 6.01
CA ASP A 185 -2.37 19.46 7.41
C ASP A 185 -1.24 18.47 7.75
N SER A 186 -0.45 18.74 8.79
CA SER A 186 0.57 17.78 9.23
C SER A 186 -0.03 16.43 9.64
N ILE A 187 0.59 15.33 9.19
CA ILE A 187 0.19 13.97 9.55
C ILE A 187 0.53 13.60 11.01
N LEU A 188 1.30 14.45 11.72
CA LEU A 188 1.84 14.17 13.05
C LEU A 188 0.75 13.83 14.08
N LYS A 189 -0.40 14.52 14.07
CA LYS A 189 -1.53 14.23 14.97
C LYS A 189 -2.07 12.82 14.75
N LYS A 190 -2.21 12.39 13.49
CA LYS A 190 -2.67 11.04 13.13
C LYS A 190 -1.67 9.96 13.57
N ILE A 191 -0.37 10.23 13.45
CA ILE A 191 0.69 9.33 13.93
C ILE A 191 0.66 9.22 15.46
N LYS A 192 0.58 10.34 16.18
CA LYS A 192 0.49 10.36 17.66
C LYS A 192 -0.73 9.58 18.15
N LEU A 193 -1.88 9.77 17.51
CA LEU A 193 -3.11 9.04 17.83
C LEU A 193 -2.95 7.52 17.62
N LYS A 194 -2.37 7.09 16.49
CA LYS A 194 -2.09 5.66 16.25
C LYS A 194 -1.07 5.10 17.24
N ILE A 195 0.00 5.81 17.56
CA ILE A 195 0.95 5.40 18.62
C ILE A 195 0.21 5.18 19.95
N TYR A 196 -0.72 6.07 20.31
CA TYR A 196 -1.53 5.93 21.52
C TYR A 196 -2.42 4.68 21.47
N TYR A 197 -3.13 4.45 20.36
CA TYR A 197 -3.93 3.23 20.19
C TYR A 197 -3.10 1.94 20.30
N TYR A 198 -1.83 1.95 19.88
CA TYR A 198 -0.98 0.76 20.04
C TYR A 198 -0.68 0.46 21.51
N LYS A 199 -0.50 1.50 22.32
CA LYS A 199 -0.25 1.39 23.77
C LYS A 199 -1.48 0.90 24.52
N VAL A 200 -2.68 1.29 24.09
CA VAL A 200 -3.94 0.85 24.72
C VAL A 200 -4.35 -0.53 24.21
N GLY A 201 -4.18 -0.78 22.91
CA GLY A 201 -4.54 -2.04 22.24
C GLY A 201 -3.61 -3.22 22.52
N SER A 202 -2.50 -3.05 23.26
CA SER A 202 -1.66 -4.17 23.74
C SER A 202 -2.37 -5.14 24.68
N LEU A 203 -3.57 -4.79 25.15
CA LEU A 203 -4.39 -5.63 26.02
C LEU A 203 -5.30 -6.61 25.25
N PHE A 204 -5.45 -6.46 23.92
CA PHE A 204 -6.33 -7.28 23.10
C PHE A 204 -5.51 -8.08 22.10
N GLY A 205 -5.76 -9.39 22.00
CA GLY A 205 -4.99 -10.33 21.16
C GLY A 205 -4.78 -9.80 19.74
N LYS A 206 -3.52 -9.64 19.34
CA LYS A 206 -3.16 -8.98 18.09
C LYS A 206 -2.91 -9.99 16.98
N LYS A 207 -3.37 -9.68 15.77
CA LYS A 207 -2.82 -10.34 14.57
C LYS A 207 -1.43 -9.78 14.36
N GLU A 208 -0.40 -10.61 14.49
CA GLU A 208 0.98 -10.16 14.33
C GLU A 208 1.25 -9.62 12.92
N LEU A 209 0.56 -10.13 11.89
CA LEU A 209 0.66 -9.67 10.50
C LEU A 209 -0.72 -9.38 9.90
N SER A 210 -0.74 -8.67 8.78
CA SER A 210 -1.88 -8.20 7.97
C SER A 210 -2.65 -7.00 8.53
N ASN A 211 -2.00 -6.15 9.33
CA ASN A 211 -2.61 -4.94 9.86
C ASN A 211 -2.52 -3.78 8.86
N ARG A 212 -3.58 -3.56 8.08
CA ARG A 212 -3.69 -2.42 7.16
C ARG A 212 -3.60 -1.10 7.92
N LEU A 213 -2.65 -0.25 7.51
CA LEU A 213 -2.39 1.08 8.04
C LEU A 213 -2.47 2.13 6.95
N SER A 214 -3.62 2.81 6.84
CA SER A 214 -3.80 3.84 5.81
C SER A 214 -3.21 5.19 6.23
N PHE A 215 -2.19 5.61 5.49
CA PHE A 215 -1.66 6.96 5.42
C PHE A 215 -1.58 7.35 3.96
N TYR A 216 -2.23 8.46 3.57
CA TYR A 216 -2.51 8.78 2.17
C TYR A 216 -1.26 8.74 1.27
N ASP A 217 -0.20 9.46 1.62
CA ASP A 217 1.01 9.51 0.80
C ASP A 217 1.71 8.16 0.72
N PHE A 218 1.80 7.42 1.82
CA PHE A 218 2.41 6.09 1.82
C PHE A 218 1.60 5.10 0.96
N ASP A 219 0.28 5.11 1.09
CA ASP A 219 -0.62 4.27 0.29
C ASP A 219 -0.43 4.58 -1.20
N LYS A 220 -0.37 5.87 -1.54
CA LYS A 220 -0.18 6.35 -2.91
C LYS A 220 1.18 5.95 -3.50
N HIS A 221 2.29 6.19 -2.79
CA HIS A 221 3.61 5.78 -3.26
C HIS A 221 3.75 4.25 -3.33
N ALA A 222 3.23 3.51 -2.35
CA ALA A 222 3.26 2.05 -2.34
C ALA A 222 2.54 1.46 -3.57
N ILE A 223 1.35 1.96 -3.89
CA ILE A 223 0.56 1.52 -5.05
C ILE A 223 1.20 1.97 -6.36
N MET A 224 1.73 3.19 -6.42
CA MET A 224 2.48 3.72 -7.55
C MET A 224 3.70 2.84 -7.89
N ASN A 225 4.51 2.52 -6.88
CA ASN A 225 5.69 1.66 -7.04
C ASN A 225 5.30 0.24 -7.48
N LEU A 226 4.25 -0.34 -6.90
CA LEU A 226 3.75 -1.65 -7.32
C LEU A 226 3.23 -1.61 -8.77
N CYS A 227 2.59 -0.52 -9.21
CA CYS A 227 2.20 -0.32 -10.61
C CYS A 227 3.44 -0.33 -11.53
N LYS A 228 4.49 0.43 -11.20
CA LYS A 228 5.74 0.49 -11.99
C LYS A 228 6.36 -0.89 -12.14
N ILE A 229 6.42 -1.65 -11.04
CA ILE A 229 6.89 -3.05 -11.03
C ILE A 229 5.99 -3.92 -11.92
N ALA A 230 4.67 -3.86 -11.71
CA ALA A 230 3.68 -4.68 -12.40
C ALA A 230 3.68 -4.47 -13.92
N ASN A 231 3.76 -3.21 -14.39
CA ASN A 231 3.78 -2.85 -15.80
C ASN A 231 5.00 -3.42 -16.54
N SER A 232 6.12 -3.60 -15.83
CA SER A 232 7.34 -4.22 -16.37
C SER A 232 7.39 -5.75 -16.20
N SER A 233 6.35 -6.34 -15.61
CA SER A 233 6.34 -7.74 -15.19
C SER A 233 5.39 -8.62 -16.02
N LYS A 234 5.70 -9.92 -16.06
CA LYS A 234 4.84 -10.93 -16.70
C LYS A 234 3.55 -11.27 -15.92
N TYR A 235 3.35 -10.73 -14.71
CA TYR A 235 2.32 -11.19 -13.78
C TYR A 235 0.92 -10.60 -14.03
N LYS A 236 0.77 -9.65 -14.97
CA LYS A 236 -0.51 -9.03 -15.37
C LYS A 236 -1.35 -8.57 -14.16
N ILE A 237 -0.71 -7.82 -13.24
CA ILE A 237 -1.36 -7.25 -12.05
C ILE A 237 -1.91 -5.87 -12.40
N ASN A 238 -3.19 -5.63 -12.12
CA ASN A 238 -3.87 -4.36 -12.41
C ASN A 238 -4.14 -3.51 -11.16
N GLY A 239 -3.88 -4.07 -9.99
CA GLY A 239 -4.22 -3.44 -8.72
C GLY A 239 -4.00 -4.36 -7.53
N VAL A 240 -4.57 -3.95 -6.40
CA VAL A 240 -4.50 -4.64 -5.11
C VAL A 240 -5.91 -4.87 -4.57
N TYR A 241 -6.14 -6.01 -3.95
CA TYR A 241 -7.37 -6.34 -3.26
C TYR A 241 -7.10 -6.53 -1.76
N GLN A 242 -7.68 -5.64 -0.95
CA GLN A 242 -7.78 -5.79 0.49
C GLN A 242 -9.12 -6.44 0.81
N LYS A 243 -9.08 -7.62 1.43
CA LYS A 243 -10.30 -8.31 1.85
C LYS A 243 -10.97 -7.55 3.00
N ASN A 244 -12.27 -7.81 3.19
CA ASN A 244 -13.01 -7.39 4.37
C ASN A 244 -12.32 -7.91 5.63
N ASP A 245 -11.51 -7.04 6.22
CA ASP A 245 -10.87 -7.22 7.51
C ASP A 245 -11.26 -6.02 8.37
N THR A 246 -11.21 -6.18 9.69
CA THR A 246 -11.17 -5.04 10.60
C THR A 246 -9.73 -4.54 10.65
N SER A 247 -9.53 -3.23 10.44
CA SER A 247 -8.21 -2.65 10.73
C SER A 247 -7.99 -2.71 12.24
N PHE A 248 -6.89 -3.32 12.68
CA PHE A 248 -6.50 -3.50 14.10
C PHE A 248 -6.50 -2.19 14.92
N TRP A 249 -6.54 -1.05 14.25
CA TRP A 249 -6.43 0.28 14.81
C TRP A 249 -7.72 0.91 15.27
N PHE A 250 -8.84 0.32 14.88
CA PHE A 250 -10.12 0.68 15.43
C PHE A 250 -10.40 -0.42 16.47
N PRO A 251 -10.02 -0.19 17.75
CA PRO A 251 -10.43 -1.13 18.78
C PRO A 251 -11.94 -1.35 18.64
N ASP A 252 -12.38 -2.57 18.94
CA ASP A 252 -13.80 -2.96 18.97
C ASP A 252 -14.49 -2.29 20.16
N LEU A 253 -14.32 -0.97 20.29
CA LEU A 253 -15.19 -0.08 21.02
C LEU A 253 -16.46 -0.10 20.16
N VAL A 254 -17.49 -0.80 20.65
CA VAL A 254 -18.88 -1.05 20.17
C VAL A 254 -19.47 -0.12 19.08
N LEU A 255 -18.90 1.07 18.85
CA LEU A 255 -19.29 2.10 17.90
C LEU A 255 -18.50 2.16 16.57
N TYR A 256 -17.34 1.50 16.37
CA TYR A 256 -16.52 1.73 15.17
C TYR A 256 -15.83 0.49 14.56
N LYS A 257 -16.60 -0.38 13.89
CA LYS A 257 -16.05 -1.38 12.96
C LYS A 257 -15.96 -0.78 11.55
N MET A 258 -14.76 -0.39 11.12
CA MET A 258 -14.52 -0.10 9.71
C MET A 258 -14.25 -1.41 8.96
N ASN A 259 -15.25 -1.87 8.19
CA ASN A 259 -15.05 -2.89 7.17
C ASN A 259 -14.23 -2.28 6.03
N ILE A 260 -12.98 -2.73 5.88
CA ILE A 260 -12.05 -2.21 4.87
C ILE A 260 -11.92 -3.19 3.69
N GLN A 261 -13.01 -3.47 3.00
CA GLN A 261 -12.93 -4.14 1.70
C GLN A 261 -12.59 -3.14 0.60
N GLU A 262 -11.34 -3.19 0.11
CA GLU A 262 -10.82 -2.24 -0.88
C GLU A 262 -10.41 -2.95 -2.17
N TYR A 263 -10.91 -2.45 -3.29
CA TYR A 263 -10.44 -2.73 -4.64
C TYR A 263 -9.63 -1.53 -5.12
N ILE A 264 -8.31 -1.66 -5.13
CA ILE A 264 -7.40 -0.57 -5.47
C ILE A 264 -6.88 -0.81 -6.88
N LEU A 265 -7.24 0.03 -7.84
CA LEU A 265 -6.76 -0.08 -9.22
C LEU A 265 -5.62 0.90 -9.49
N PHE A 266 -4.61 0.46 -10.25
CA PHE A 266 -3.46 1.29 -10.63
C PHE A 266 -3.82 2.37 -11.66
N ASN A 267 -4.54 1.96 -12.70
CA ASN A 267 -5.04 2.79 -13.80
C ASN A 267 -6.50 2.39 -14.06
N PRO A 268 -7.46 3.00 -13.35
CA PRO A 268 -8.87 2.69 -13.49
C PRO A 268 -9.44 3.13 -14.85
N GLN A 269 -8.95 4.21 -15.46
CA GLN A 269 -9.49 4.76 -16.72
C GLN A 269 -9.35 3.82 -17.92
N ASP A 270 -8.28 3.01 -17.96
CA ASP A 270 -8.11 1.96 -18.98
C ASP A 270 -9.00 0.73 -18.74
N ASN A 271 -9.52 0.56 -17.51
CA ASN A 271 -10.16 -0.68 -17.06
C ASN A 271 -11.62 -0.52 -16.60
N LEU A 272 -12.12 0.70 -16.39
CA LEU A 272 -13.45 0.98 -15.88
C LEU A 272 -14.27 1.84 -16.85
N ILE A 273 -15.58 1.60 -16.88
CA ILE A 273 -16.60 2.45 -17.51
C ILE A 273 -17.47 3.01 -16.39
N TYR A 274 -17.68 4.32 -16.38
CA TYR A 274 -18.68 4.94 -15.51
C TYR A 274 -20.07 4.46 -15.91
N ASP A 275 -20.87 4.05 -14.93
CA ASP A 275 -22.22 3.52 -15.14
C ASP A 275 -23.26 4.57 -14.74
N THR A 276 -23.38 4.84 -13.44
CA THR A 276 -24.40 5.74 -12.91
C THR A 276 -24.08 6.18 -11.48
N ILE A 277 -24.86 7.12 -10.97
CA ILE A 277 -24.96 7.47 -9.55
C ILE A 277 -25.97 6.54 -8.86
N ILE A 278 -25.64 6.05 -7.67
CA ILE A 278 -26.43 5.09 -6.89
C ILE A 278 -26.71 5.77 -5.55
N GLU A 279 -27.89 6.37 -5.36
CA GLU A 279 -28.21 7.10 -4.12
C GLU A 279 -28.85 6.23 -3.04
#